data_AF-A0A524QKI0-F1
#
_entry.id   AF-A0A524QKI0-F1
#
_cell.length_a   1.000
_cell.length_b   1.000
_cell.length_c   1.000
_cell.angle_alpha   90.00
_cell.angle_beta   90.00
_cell.angle_gamma   90.00
#
_symmetry.space_group_name_H-M   'P 1'
#
loop_
_entity.id
_entity.type
_entity.pdbx_description
1 polymer ?
#
loop_
_entity_poly.entity_id
_entity_poly.type
_entity_poly.pdbx_seq_one_letter_code
_entity_poly.pdbx_strand_id
1 'polypeptide(L)'
;MAGFMQFMGQNSSQILSGTSAALDFYNSYQQSKIVKAQGQLNETLGLLEADSLRRKATMTENIGVHQAQVEQYKGRVAHSDATAQMAAGGGVVDPEMLAKIKMRADYNALSAIYDARSTAISMREQAGMRGIEARFGRSQAQAQARDIRTSALTTALTEWPRSVAQSPTLPKKRSAGYDYASQSKAQGRGGY
;
A
#
# COMPACT_ATOMS: atom_id res chain seq x y z
N MET A 1 53.80 10.68 -24.90
CA MET A 1 52.44 11.25 -25.05
C MET A 1 51.32 10.21 -25.11
N ALA A 2 51.54 8.99 -25.64
CA ALA A 2 50.50 7.95 -25.73
C ALA A 2 49.85 7.54 -24.38
N GLY A 3 50.64 7.42 -23.30
CA GLY A 3 50.10 7.01 -21.99
C GLY A 3 49.22 8.06 -21.28
N PHE A 4 49.39 9.35 -21.58
CA PHE A 4 48.59 10.42 -20.96
C PHE A 4 47.18 10.51 -21.56
N MET A 5 47.06 10.29 -22.87
CA MET A 5 45.75 10.18 -23.53
C MET A 5 44.99 8.91 -23.11
N GLN A 6 45.70 7.80 -22.89
CA GLN A 6 45.08 6.55 -22.44
C GLN A 6 44.59 6.63 -20.98
N PHE A 7 45.33 7.31 -20.11
CA PHE A 7 44.92 7.60 -18.72
C PHE A 7 43.73 8.57 -18.66
N MET A 8 43.73 9.64 -19.48
CA MET A 8 42.58 10.55 -19.54
C MET A 8 41.33 9.87 -20.13
N GLY A 9 41.48 9.03 -21.16
CA GLY A 9 40.37 8.27 -21.76
C GLY A 9 39.71 7.29 -20.78
N GLN A 10 40.50 6.56 -19.99
CA GLN A 10 39.99 5.63 -18.97
C GLN A 10 39.32 6.34 -17.79
N ASN A 11 39.82 7.50 -17.37
CA ASN A 11 39.19 8.27 -16.30
C ASN A 11 37.89 8.95 -16.75
N SER A 12 37.83 9.43 -18.00
CA SER A 12 36.60 10.02 -18.54
C SER A 12 35.47 9.00 -18.70
N SER A 13 35.78 7.77 -19.11
CA SER A 13 34.77 6.72 -19.24
C SER A 13 34.23 6.23 -17.89
N GLN A 14 35.08 6.18 -16.86
CA GLN A 14 34.68 5.83 -15.49
C GLN A 14 33.81 6.90 -14.81
N ILE A 15 34.08 8.19 -15.08
CA ILE A 15 33.25 9.29 -14.56
C ILE A 15 31.89 9.32 -15.26
N LEU A 16 31.86 9.09 -16.58
CA LEU A 16 30.62 8.99 -17.35
C LEU A 16 29.76 7.78 -16.92
N SER A 17 30.38 6.62 -16.66
CA SER A 17 29.65 5.45 -16.15
C SER A 17 29.14 5.65 -14.72
N GLY A 18 29.92 6.29 -13.85
CA GLY A 18 29.49 6.59 -12.47
C GLY A 18 28.33 7.60 -12.42
N THR A 19 28.33 8.58 -13.33
CA THR A 19 27.24 9.57 -13.41
C THR A 19 25.96 9.00 -14.02
N SER A 20 26.03 8.08 -15.00
CA SER A 20 24.85 7.36 -15.48
C SER A 20 24.25 6.46 -14.40
N ALA A 21 25.09 5.72 -13.66
CA ALA A 21 24.65 4.86 -12.57
C ALA A 21 23.91 5.62 -11.45
N ALA A 22 24.39 6.84 -11.15
CA ALA A 22 23.75 7.73 -10.16
C ALA A 22 22.38 8.25 -10.65
N LEU A 23 22.26 8.57 -11.94
CA LEU A 23 20.99 8.96 -12.57
C LEU A 23 19.98 7.80 -12.55
N ASP A 24 20.43 6.58 -12.88
CA ASP A 24 19.60 5.38 -12.87
C ASP A 24 19.13 5.02 -11.45
N PHE A 25 19.99 5.20 -10.44
CA PHE A 25 19.61 5.07 -9.04
C PHE A 25 18.55 6.09 -8.63
N TYR A 26 18.72 7.36 -9.00
CA TYR A 26 17.74 8.41 -8.71
C TYR A 26 16.38 8.09 -9.35
N ASN A 27 16.38 7.68 -10.62
CA ASN A 27 15.16 7.32 -11.35
C ASN A 27 14.46 6.11 -10.69
N SER A 28 15.20 5.06 -10.36
CA SER A 28 14.69 3.88 -9.66
C SER A 28 14.13 4.22 -8.28
N TYR A 29 14.80 5.13 -7.56
CA TYR A 29 14.31 5.62 -6.28
C TYR A 29 12.97 6.37 -6.42
N GLN A 30 12.81 7.22 -7.44
CA GLN A 30 11.51 7.87 -7.72
C GLN A 30 10.43 6.86 -8.12
N GLN A 31 10.75 5.90 -9.00
CA GLN A 31 9.83 4.82 -9.37
C GLN A 31 9.36 4.02 -8.15
N SER A 32 10.26 3.70 -7.22
CA SER A 32 9.89 3.00 -5.99
C SER A 32 8.91 3.79 -5.11
N LYS A 33 8.96 5.12 -5.12
CA LYS A 33 7.99 5.96 -4.40
C LYS A 33 6.62 5.90 -5.08
N ILE A 34 6.60 5.95 -6.41
CA ILE A 34 5.37 5.82 -7.20
C ILE A 34 4.70 4.47 -6.94
N VAL A 35 5.45 3.37 -6.96
CA VAL A 35 4.91 2.03 -6.67
C VAL A 35 4.31 1.95 -5.25
N LYS A 36 4.97 2.54 -4.25
CA LYS A 36 4.40 2.62 -2.89
C LYS A 36 3.11 3.41 -2.84
N ALA A 37 3.08 4.57 -3.51
CA ALA A 37 1.89 5.42 -3.57
C ALA A 37 0.73 4.71 -4.30
N GLN A 38 1.01 4.03 -5.41
CA GLN A 38 0.03 3.19 -6.10
C GLN A 38 -0.50 2.07 -5.22
N GLY A 39 0.37 1.38 -4.46
CA GLY A 39 -0.05 0.37 -3.50
C GLY A 39 -0.97 0.91 -2.40
N GLN A 40 -0.70 2.12 -1.91
CA GLN A 40 -1.57 2.80 -0.94
C GLN A 40 -2.92 3.19 -1.56
N LEU A 41 -2.92 3.73 -2.78
CA LEU A 41 -4.16 4.08 -3.49
C LEU A 41 -5.02 2.84 -3.73
N ASN A 42 -4.41 1.75 -4.20
CA ASN A 42 -5.11 0.47 -4.41
C ASN A 42 -5.69 -0.09 -3.11
N GLU A 43 -4.97 0.04 -1.98
CA GLU A 43 -5.51 -0.32 -0.68
C GLU A 43 -6.74 0.54 -0.34
N THR A 44 -6.65 1.86 -0.49
CA THR A 44 -7.78 2.75 -0.18
C THR A 44 -9.01 2.46 -1.04
N LEU A 45 -8.82 2.18 -2.33
CA LEU A 45 -9.90 1.80 -3.24
C LEU A 45 -10.54 0.47 -2.81
N GLY A 46 -9.74 -0.55 -2.52
CA GLY A 46 -10.26 -1.84 -2.06
C GLY A 46 -10.96 -1.77 -0.71
N LEU A 47 -10.50 -0.90 0.20
CA LEU A 47 -11.19 -0.63 1.46
C LEU A 47 -12.52 0.12 1.26
N LEU A 48 -12.57 1.08 0.35
CA LEU A 48 -13.82 1.76 -0.02
C LEU A 48 -14.84 0.79 -0.63
N GLU A 49 -14.39 -0.12 -1.50
CA GLU A 49 -15.24 -1.18 -2.04
C GLU A 49 -15.76 -2.10 -0.95
N ALA A 50 -14.90 -2.53 -0.02
CA ALA A 50 -15.29 -3.33 1.14
C ALA A 50 -16.34 -2.61 2.01
N ASP A 51 -16.16 -1.32 2.27
CA ASP A 51 -17.13 -0.52 3.03
C ASP A 51 -18.45 -0.35 2.28
N SER A 52 -18.42 -0.22 0.96
CA SER A 52 -19.64 -0.19 0.14
C SER A 52 -20.43 -1.50 0.28
N LEU A 53 -19.76 -2.65 0.30
CA LEU A 53 -20.38 -3.95 0.49
C LEU A 53 -20.96 -4.11 1.90
N ARG A 54 -20.25 -3.63 2.93
CA ARG A 54 -20.77 -3.61 4.31
C ARG A 54 -22.04 -2.77 4.43
N ARG A 55 -22.06 -1.58 3.82
CA ARG A 55 -23.25 -0.72 3.80
C ARG A 55 -24.41 -1.39 3.06
N LYS A 56 -24.14 -2.02 1.92
CA LYS A 56 -25.14 -2.81 1.17
C LYS A 56 -25.70 -3.94 2.04
N ALA A 57 -24.85 -4.69 2.75
CA ALA A 57 -25.28 -5.74 3.67
C ALA A 57 -26.24 -5.22 4.75
N THR A 58 -25.91 -4.09 5.39
CA THR A 58 -26.79 -3.45 6.37
C THR A 58 -28.13 -3.01 5.75
N MET A 59 -28.11 -2.46 4.55
CA MET A 59 -29.35 -2.10 3.85
C MET A 59 -30.21 -3.32 3.54
N THR A 60 -29.60 -4.43 3.12
CA THR A 60 -30.31 -5.69 2.86
C THR A 60 -30.99 -6.22 4.13
N GLU A 61 -30.30 -6.20 5.27
CA GLU A 61 -30.93 -6.59 6.55
C GLU A 61 -32.10 -5.69 6.91
N ASN A 62 -31.96 -4.38 6.75
CA ASN A 62 -33.04 -3.42 7.02
C ASN A 62 -34.26 -3.67 6.13
N ILE A 63 -34.05 -4.01 4.86
CA ILE A 63 -35.13 -4.39 3.94
C ILE A 63 -35.85 -5.65 4.45
N GLY A 64 -35.12 -6.68 4.87
CA GLY A 64 -35.71 -7.90 5.43
C GLY A 64 -36.51 -7.64 6.70
N VAL A 65 -35.99 -6.81 7.61
CA VAL A 65 -36.70 -6.39 8.83
C VAL A 65 -37.98 -5.64 8.47
N HIS A 66 -37.94 -4.72 7.50
CA HIS A 66 -39.12 -3.98 7.08
C HIS A 66 -40.17 -4.89 6.43
N GLN A 67 -39.76 -5.82 5.57
CA GLN A 67 -40.65 -6.82 4.98
C GLN A 67 -41.30 -7.70 6.05
N ALA A 68 -40.54 -8.10 7.07
CA ALA A 68 -41.08 -8.85 8.19
C ALA A 68 -42.13 -8.08 8.99
N GLN A 69 -41.92 -6.78 9.21
CA GLN A 69 -42.92 -5.91 9.84
C GLN A 69 -44.21 -5.82 9.01
N VAL A 70 -44.09 -5.75 7.69
CA VAL A 70 -45.23 -5.74 6.76
C VAL A 70 -46.00 -7.07 6.84
N GLU A 71 -45.31 -8.22 6.85
CA GLU A 71 -45.96 -9.53 6.98
C GLU A 71 -46.67 -9.70 8.32
N GLN A 72 -46.06 -9.23 9.43
CA GLN A 72 -46.73 -9.22 10.73
C GLN A 72 -47.97 -8.31 10.72
N TYR A 73 -47.91 -7.15 10.08
CA TYR A 73 -49.06 -6.26 9.94
C TYR A 73 -50.19 -6.94 9.17
N LYS A 74 -49.89 -7.55 8.01
CA LYS A 74 -50.86 -8.33 7.23
C LYS A 74 -51.49 -9.46 8.06
N GLY A 75 -50.68 -10.16 8.85
CA GLY A 75 -51.15 -11.19 9.78
C GLY A 75 -52.12 -10.66 10.82
N ARG A 76 -51.84 -9.50 11.42
CA ARG A 76 -52.74 -8.85 12.39
C ARG A 76 -54.06 -8.43 11.76
N VAL A 77 -54.02 -7.86 10.55
CA VAL A 77 -55.23 -7.49 9.79
C VAL A 77 -56.06 -8.74 9.47
N ALA A 78 -55.43 -9.78 8.91
CA ALA A 78 -56.11 -11.03 8.60
C ALA A 78 -56.70 -11.72 9.84
N HIS A 79 -56.00 -11.67 10.97
CA HIS A 79 -56.51 -12.18 12.24
C HIS A 79 -57.73 -11.37 12.71
N SER A 80 -57.69 -10.05 12.63
CA SER A 80 -58.81 -9.17 12.99
C SER A 80 -60.03 -9.44 12.11
N ASP A 81 -59.83 -9.53 10.79
CA ASP A 81 -60.89 -9.78 9.82
C ASP A 81 -61.52 -11.16 10.02
N ALA A 82 -60.69 -12.19 10.26
CA ALA A 82 -61.15 -13.54 10.56
C ALA A 82 -62.00 -13.57 11.84
N THR A 83 -61.55 -12.91 12.92
CA THR A 83 -62.34 -12.79 14.16
C THR A 83 -63.68 -12.09 13.91
N ALA A 84 -63.68 -10.99 13.15
CA ALA A 84 -64.89 -10.24 12.84
C ALA A 84 -65.89 -11.07 12.02
N GLN A 85 -65.41 -11.82 11.02
CA GLN A 85 -66.25 -12.72 10.22
C GLN A 85 -66.85 -13.85 11.05
N MET A 86 -66.07 -14.47 11.93
CA MET A 86 -66.55 -15.52 12.83
C MET A 86 -67.62 -14.99 13.81
N ALA A 87 -67.40 -13.80 14.36
CA ALA A 87 -68.36 -13.14 15.24
C ALA A 87 -69.65 -12.73 14.50
N ALA A 88 -69.54 -12.20 13.28
CA ALA A 88 -70.70 -11.82 12.46
C ALA A 88 -71.55 -13.03 12.03
N GLY A 89 -70.94 -14.21 11.89
CA GLY A 89 -71.64 -15.47 11.62
C GLY A 89 -72.41 -16.06 12.81
N GLY A 90 -72.38 -15.41 13.99
CA GLY A 90 -73.07 -15.88 15.20
C GLY A 90 -72.42 -17.09 15.88
N GLY A 91 -71.23 -17.51 15.44
CA GLY A 91 -70.49 -18.66 15.96
C GLY A 91 -69.39 -18.26 16.96
N VAL A 92 -68.95 -19.22 17.77
CA VAL A 92 -67.76 -19.05 18.62
C VAL A 92 -66.53 -18.96 17.73
N VAL A 93 -65.65 -18.00 18.01
CA VAL A 93 -64.38 -17.82 17.32
C VAL A 93 -63.53 -19.08 17.47
N ASP A 94 -63.15 -19.72 16.36
CA ASP A 94 -62.27 -20.89 16.36
C ASP A 94 -60.81 -20.47 16.67
N PRO A 95 -60.28 -20.82 17.85
CA PRO A 95 -58.92 -20.44 18.23
C PRO A 95 -57.85 -21.09 17.34
N GLU A 96 -58.12 -22.26 16.77
CA GLU A 96 -57.15 -23.00 15.95
C GLU A 96 -56.94 -22.31 14.59
N MET A 97 -58.00 -21.80 13.98
CA MET A 97 -57.92 -21.03 12.74
C MET A 97 -57.14 -19.73 12.94
N LEU A 98 -57.43 -18.98 14.02
CA LEU A 98 -56.70 -17.75 14.35
C LEU A 98 -55.21 -18.02 14.64
N ALA A 99 -54.90 -19.12 15.32
CA ALA A 99 -53.53 -19.55 15.54
C ALA A 99 -52.80 -19.84 14.22
N LYS A 100 -53.43 -20.53 13.26
CA LYS A 100 -52.85 -20.79 11.93
C LYS A 100 -52.53 -19.50 11.17
N ILE A 101 -53.41 -18.50 11.22
CA ILE A 101 -53.19 -17.18 10.59
C ILE A 101 -51.95 -16.50 11.20
N LYS A 102 -51.87 -16.48 12.53
CA LYS A 102 -50.73 -15.88 13.24
C LYS A 102 -49.43 -16.62 12.94
N MET A 103 -49.42 -17.94 13.01
CA MET A 103 -48.23 -18.76 12.73
C MET A 103 -47.73 -18.55 11.30
N ARG A 104 -48.63 -18.42 10.32
CA ARG A 104 -48.23 -18.14 8.93
C ARG A 104 -47.57 -16.77 8.80
N ALA A 105 -48.11 -15.75 9.45
CA ALA A 105 -47.53 -14.41 9.43
C ALA A 105 -46.16 -14.37 10.13
N ASP A 106 -46.04 -15.02 11.29
CA ASP A 106 -44.78 -15.12 12.04
C ASP A 106 -43.72 -15.90 11.23
N TYR A 107 -44.11 -16.98 10.55
CA TYR A 107 -43.22 -17.74 9.68
C TYR A 107 -42.73 -16.90 8.49
N ASN A 108 -43.65 -16.23 7.77
CA ASN A 108 -43.28 -15.37 6.64
C ASN A 108 -42.34 -14.24 7.07
N ALA A 109 -42.60 -13.63 8.22
CA ALA A 109 -41.76 -12.58 8.79
C ALA A 109 -40.36 -13.10 9.13
N LEU A 110 -40.26 -14.28 9.75
CA LEU A 110 -38.97 -14.92 10.05
C LEU A 110 -38.20 -15.31 8.78
N SER A 111 -38.89 -15.83 7.76
CA SER A 111 -38.30 -16.17 6.47
C SER A 111 -37.67 -14.94 5.82
N ALA A 112 -38.39 -13.81 5.77
CA ALA A 112 -37.88 -12.57 5.18
C ALA A 112 -36.61 -12.05 5.89
N ILE A 113 -36.56 -12.14 7.22
CA ILE A 113 -35.36 -11.78 8.00
C ILE A 113 -34.21 -12.75 7.70
N TYR A 114 -34.49 -14.05 7.66
CA TYR A 114 -33.47 -15.07 7.42
C TYR A 114 -32.84 -14.93 6.03
N ASP A 115 -33.65 -14.76 4.99
CA ASP A 115 -33.19 -14.62 3.61
C ASP A 115 -32.36 -13.33 3.42
N ALA A 116 -32.80 -12.23 4.03
CA ALA A 116 -32.04 -10.99 4.02
C ALA A 116 -30.70 -11.12 4.78
N ARG A 117 -30.71 -11.80 5.94
CA ARG A 117 -29.51 -11.98 6.76
C ARG A 117 -28.50 -12.91 6.10
N SER A 118 -28.92 -14.00 5.48
CA SER A 118 -28.02 -14.91 4.75
C SER A 118 -27.32 -14.18 3.61
N THR A 119 -28.06 -13.35 2.87
CA THR A 119 -27.53 -12.48 1.81
C THR A 119 -26.57 -11.43 2.37
N ALA A 120 -26.89 -10.80 3.50
CA ALA A 120 -26.03 -9.82 4.14
C ALA A 120 -24.72 -10.43 4.67
N ILE A 121 -24.76 -11.66 5.18
CA ILE A 121 -23.56 -12.39 5.62
C ILE A 121 -22.60 -12.61 4.46
N SER A 122 -23.09 -13.11 3.31
CA SER A 122 -22.23 -13.33 2.14
C SER A 122 -21.61 -12.03 1.63
N MET A 123 -22.34 -10.92 1.64
CA MET A 123 -21.80 -9.59 1.32
C MET A 123 -20.71 -9.13 2.30
N ARG A 124 -20.87 -9.41 3.60
CA ARG A 124 -19.85 -9.07 4.61
C ARG A 124 -18.60 -9.92 4.47
N GLU A 125 -18.74 -11.20 4.15
CA GLU A 125 -17.61 -12.08 3.86
C GLU A 125 -16.83 -11.58 2.63
N GLN A 126 -17.55 -11.24 1.55
CA GLN A 126 -16.93 -10.61 0.37
C GLN A 126 -16.21 -9.31 0.73
N ALA A 127 -16.82 -8.45 1.55
CA ALA A 127 -16.16 -7.24 2.04
C ALA A 127 -14.88 -7.54 2.84
N GLY A 128 -14.91 -8.58 3.68
CA GLY A 128 -13.74 -9.06 4.42
C GLY A 128 -12.62 -9.49 3.48
N MET A 129 -12.94 -10.31 2.47
CA MET A 129 -11.99 -10.76 1.46
C MET A 129 -11.39 -9.60 0.68
N ARG A 130 -12.22 -8.65 0.22
CA ARG A 130 -11.74 -7.42 -0.46
C ARG A 130 -10.79 -6.60 0.41
N GLY A 131 -11.11 -6.45 1.70
CA GLY A 131 -10.22 -5.76 2.63
C GLY A 131 -8.87 -6.47 2.83
N ILE A 132 -8.85 -7.80 2.82
CA ILE A 132 -7.62 -8.60 2.89
C ILE A 132 -6.80 -8.46 1.60
N GLU A 133 -7.44 -8.63 0.44
CA GLU A 133 -6.81 -8.46 -0.88
C GLU A 133 -6.16 -7.08 -1.03
N ALA A 134 -6.86 -6.02 -0.60
CA ALA A 134 -6.38 -4.64 -0.64
C ALA A 134 -5.08 -4.45 0.18
N ARG A 135 -5.06 -4.96 1.41
CA ARG A 135 -3.88 -4.90 2.30
C ARG A 135 -2.73 -5.75 1.77
N PHE A 136 -3.05 -6.91 1.22
CA PHE A 136 -2.06 -7.79 0.61
C PHE A 136 -1.43 -7.13 -0.63
N GLY A 137 -2.22 -6.48 -1.49
CA GLY A 137 -1.72 -5.70 -2.63
C GLY A 137 -0.79 -4.57 -2.20
N ARG A 138 -1.10 -3.86 -1.11
CA ARG A 138 -0.16 -2.87 -0.52
C ARG A 138 1.14 -3.53 -0.07
N SER A 139 1.07 -4.67 0.61
CA SER A 139 2.27 -5.39 1.06
C SER A 139 3.16 -5.77 -0.11
N GLN A 140 2.57 -6.29 -1.20
CA GLN A 140 3.30 -6.60 -2.43
C GLN A 140 3.94 -5.36 -3.07
N ALA A 141 3.19 -4.26 -3.19
CA ALA A 141 3.73 -3.01 -3.73
C ALA A 141 4.89 -2.46 -2.86
N GLN A 142 4.81 -2.63 -1.53
CA GLN A 142 5.90 -2.27 -0.63
C GLN A 142 7.14 -3.16 -0.83
N ALA A 143 6.96 -4.46 -1.03
CA ALA A 143 8.03 -5.40 -1.34
C ALA A 143 8.69 -5.05 -2.67
N GLN A 144 7.91 -4.89 -3.75
CA GLN A 144 8.40 -4.50 -5.06
C GLN A 144 9.17 -3.17 -5.02
N ALA A 145 8.66 -2.18 -4.27
CA ALA A 145 9.36 -0.91 -4.11
C ALA A 145 10.66 -1.03 -3.30
N ARG A 146 10.78 -2.01 -2.40
CA ARG A 146 12.06 -2.31 -1.73
C ARG A 146 13.03 -2.94 -2.73
N ASP A 147 12.57 -3.90 -3.50
CA ASP A 147 13.39 -4.60 -4.50
C ASP A 147 13.95 -3.67 -5.58
N ILE A 148 13.14 -2.72 -6.06
CA ILE A 148 13.59 -1.67 -7.00
C ILE A 148 14.70 -0.81 -6.39
N ARG A 149 14.61 -0.48 -5.09
CA ARG A 149 15.63 0.34 -4.42
C ARG A 149 16.91 -0.44 -4.20
N THR A 150 16.81 -1.68 -3.74
CA THR A 150 17.97 -2.49 -3.41
C THR A 150 18.75 -2.86 -4.66
N SER A 151 18.07 -3.26 -5.74
CA SER A 151 18.72 -3.56 -7.02
C SER A 151 19.46 -2.33 -7.58
N ALA A 152 18.80 -1.18 -7.63
CA ALA A 152 19.41 0.05 -8.14
C ALA A 152 20.59 0.53 -7.28
N LEU A 153 20.50 0.37 -5.95
CA LEU A 153 21.60 0.70 -5.04
C LEU A 153 22.81 -0.21 -5.27
N THR A 154 22.58 -1.52 -5.48
CA THR A 154 23.64 -2.47 -5.79
C THR A 154 24.35 -2.10 -7.08
N THR A 155 23.62 -1.81 -8.16
CA THR A 155 24.19 -1.38 -9.44
C THR A 155 25.00 -0.09 -9.29
N ALA A 156 24.44 0.92 -8.61
CA ALA A 156 25.14 2.19 -8.39
C ALA A 156 26.44 2.02 -7.60
N LEU A 157 26.47 1.14 -6.59
CA LEU A 157 27.68 0.86 -5.81
C LEU A 157 28.74 0.05 -6.59
N THR A 158 28.31 -0.79 -7.54
CA THR A 158 29.25 -1.52 -8.41
C THR A 158 29.85 -0.65 -9.51
N GLU A 159 29.06 0.30 -10.04
CA GLU A 159 29.48 1.18 -11.15
C GLU A 159 30.11 2.48 -10.67
N TRP A 160 29.98 2.82 -9.38
CA TRP A 160 30.66 3.97 -8.80
C TRP A 160 32.17 3.80 -8.96
N PRO A 161 32.88 4.78 -9.56
CA PRO A 161 34.33 4.71 -9.67
C PRO A 161 34.89 4.63 -8.25
N ARG A 162 35.42 3.46 -7.89
CA ARG A 162 36.34 3.34 -6.75
C ARG A 162 37.58 4.11 -7.14
N SER A 163 37.55 5.42 -6.94
CA SER A 163 38.70 6.28 -7.19
C SER A 163 39.88 5.65 -6.47
N VAL A 164 40.78 5.16 -7.30
CA VAL A 164 42.18 4.87 -7.03
C VAL A 164 42.61 5.62 -5.77
N ALA A 165 42.67 4.94 -4.63
CA ALA A 165 43.38 5.42 -3.45
C ALA A 165 44.89 5.34 -3.73
N GLN A 166 45.34 5.93 -4.84
CA GLN A 166 46.70 6.40 -4.96
C GLN A 166 46.68 7.72 -4.22
N SER A 167 46.95 7.65 -2.92
CA SER A 167 47.57 8.77 -2.22
C SER A 167 48.57 9.38 -3.21
N PRO A 168 48.47 10.67 -3.55
CA PRO A 168 49.55 11.30 -4.28
C PRO A 168 50.78 11.04 -3.44
N THR A 169 51.68 10.18 -3.91
CA THR A 169 52.99 10.01 -3.31
C THR A 169 53.64 11.37 -3.50
N LEU A 170 53.49 12.22 -2.48
CA LEU A 170 54.16 13.49 -2.40
C LEU A 170 55.62 13.22 -2.73
N PRO A 171 56.19 13.92 -3.73
CA PRO A 171 57.57 13.70 -4.11
C PRO A 171 58.40 13.81 -2.83
N LYS A 172 59.07 12.71 -2.49
CA LYS A 172 59.95 12.58 -1.32
C LYS A 172 60.85 13.80 -1.37
N LYS A 173 60.62 14.79 -0.49
CA LYS A 173 61.49 15.95 -0.34
C LYS A 173 62.88 15.38 -0.06
N ARG A 174 63.72 15.29 -1.09
CA ARG A 174 65.16 15.26 -0.90
C ARG A 174 65.44 16.57 -0.19
N SER A 175 65.78 16.48 1.09
CA SER A 175 66.33 17.58 1.85
C SER A 175 67.54 18.10 1.06
N ALA A 176 67.33 19.15 0.29
CA ALA A 176 68.42 19.96 -0.22
C ALA A 176 69.11 20.50 1.03
N GLY A 177 70.29 19.95 1.32
CA GLY A 177 71.17 20.46 2.35
C GLY A 177 71.47 21.91 2.02
N TYR A 178 70.83 22.82 2.75
CA TYR A 178 71.30 24.19 2.89
C TYR A 178 72.21 24.19 4.11
N ASP A 179 73.49 23.92 3.86
CA ASP A 179 74.58 24.23 4.79
C ASP A 179 74.63 25.75 4.98
N TYR A 180 74.10 26.23 6.10
CA TYR A 180 74.25 27.63 6.54
C TYR A 180 75.56 27.86 7.32
N ALA A 181 76.55 26.97 7.18
CA ALA A 181 77.80 26.98 7.95
C ALA A 181 79.07 27.20 7.11
N SER A 182 78.98 27.71 5.87
CA SER A 182 80.16 27.95 5.02
C SER A 182 80.24 29.32 4.34
N GLN A 183 79.47 30.32 4.80
CA GLN A 183 79.53 31.70 4.26
C GLN A 183 80.04 32.78 5.23
N SER A 184 80.79 32.40 6.28
CA SER A 184 81.51 33.38 7.14
C SER A 184 82.98 33.62 6.74
N LYS A 185 83.41 33.18 5.54
CA LYS A 185 84.76 33.44 5.01
C LYS A 185 84.74 33.87 3.54
N ALA A 186 84.05 34.97 3.21
CA ALA A 186 84.22 35.63 1.90
C ALA A 186 83.74 37.10 1.85
N GLN A 187 83.76 37.83 2.97
CA GLN A 187 83.62 39.30 2.93
C GLN A 187 84.78 39.94 3.69
N GLY A 188 85.67 40.60 2.95
CA GLY A 188 86.74 41.42 3.53
C GLY A 188 88.09 41.34 2.82
N ARG A 189 88.16 41.63 1.51
CA ARG A 189 89.41 42.14 0.92
C ARG A 189 89.16 42.97 -0.34
N GLY A 190 89.38 44.29 -0.22
CA GLY A 190 90.08 45.06 -1.25
C GLY A 190 89.36 46.25 -1.91
N GLY A 191 89.85 47.46 -1.62
CA GLY A 191 89.69 48.70 -2.40
C GLY A 191 89.13 49.85 -1.55
N TYR A 192 89.87 50.87 -1.12
CA TYR A 192 91.12 51.50 -1.56
C TYR A 192 92.05 51.81 -0.38
#